data_AF-M5BV93-F1
#
_entry.id   AF-M5BV93-F1
#
_cell.length_a   1.000
_cell.length_b   1.000
_cell.length_c   1.000
_cell.angle_alpha   90.00
_cell.angle_beta   90.00
_cell.angle_gamma   90.00
#
_symmetry.space_group_name_H-M   'P 1'
#
loop_
_entity.id
_entity.type
_entity.pdbx_description
1 polymer ?
#
loop_
_entity_poly.entity_id
_entity_poly.type
_entity_poly.pdbx_seq_one_letter_code
_entity_poly.pdbx_strand_id
1 'polypeptide(L)'
;MAALASLLPQPVHAPIEDEEEVQAPVTTALAPAVVIPPYGQRNGWRPSKQADFGDGGAYPECHVAQYPLDLGKKKANPGNTLALQVDAEGNVRYDAIAHQGHRDDRRVQSQFKDLVPIAHRSDLTDEDRQMERPSEEEVQATADRTRAALEKLVTGKIKAAQPKNVPDSTGKSSFVRYTPSQQNGSGMNQRIIKITEVVEDPMEPPRFKHKKIPRGPPSPPPPILRSPPRKATAAEQKEWMIPPCISNWKNNKGFTIPLDKRLAADGRGLQDVRTRYSHTSR
;
A
#
# COMPACT_ATOMS: atom_id res chain seq x y z
N MET A 1 42.58 33.63 15.28
CA MET A 1 42.80 33.11 13.92
C MET A 1 41.54 33.41 13.11
N ALA A 2 41.65 34.24 12.08
CA ALA A 2 40.49 34.62 11.26
C ALA A 2 40.10 33.46 10.35
N ALA A 3 38.84 33.03 10.39
CA ALA A 3 38.32 31.92 9.61
C ALA A 3 38.08 32.35 8.15
N LEU A 4 38.55 31.53 7.20
CA LEU A 4 38.43 31.69 5.73
C LEU A 4 37.00 31.97 5.22
N ALA A 5 35.98 31.74 6.03
CA ALA A 5 34.58 32.01 5.70
C ALA A 5 34.24 33.49 5.50
N SER A 6 35.04 34.43 6.05
CA SER A 6 34.78 35.87 5.89
C SER A 6 35.34 36.48 4.59
N LEU A 7 36.05 35.69 3.78
CA LEU A 7 36.70 36.11 2.53
C LEU A 7 35.92 35.71 1.27
N LEU A 8 34.78 35.04 1.41
CA LEU A 8 33.97 34.60 0.28
C LEU A 8 32.73 35.50 0.10
N PRO A 9 32.37 35.85 -1.15
CA PRO A 9 31.16 36.61 -1.45
C PRO A 9 29.90 35.83 -1.04
N GLN A 10 28.89 36.55 -0.56
CA GLN A 10 27.62 35.94 -0.12
C GLN A 10 26.91 35.22 -1.29
N PRO A 11 26.31 34.04 -1.05
CA PRO A 11 25.65 33.27 -2.10
C PRO A 11 24.41 34.00 -2.63
N VAL A 12 24.25 33.98 -3.97
CA VAL A 12 23.21 34.72 -4.71
C VAL A 12 21.81 34.09 -4.57
N HIS A 13 21.71 32.85 -4.09
CA HIS A 13 20.44 32.16 -3.86
C HIS A 13 20.39 31.62 -2.43
N ALA A 14 19.60 32.28 -1.58
CA ALA A 14 19.17 31.73 -0.30
C ALA A 14 18.03 30.71 -0.54
N PRO A 15 17.97 29.60 0.21
CA PRO A 15 16.79 28.75 0.19
C PRO A 15 15.58 29.56 0.65
N ILE A 16 14.45 29.37 -0.05
CA ILE A 16 13.16 29.95 0.30
C ILE A 16 12.75 29.36 1.64
N GLU A 17 12.58 30.21 2.65
CA GLU A 17 12.03 29.84 3.95
C GLU A 17 10.54 29.56 3.76
N ASP A 18 10.13 28.31 3.93
CA ASP A 18 8.72 27.96 4.12
C ASP A 18 8.23 28.67 5.38
N GLU A 19 7.02 29.22 5.33
CA GLU A 19 6.39 29.93 6.45
C GLU A 19 6.19 28.98 7.65
N GLU A 20 7.20 28.92 8.53
CA GLU A 20 7.12 28.25 9.82
C GLU A 20 6.33 29.12 10.80
N GLU A 21 5.29 28.48 11.35
CA GLU A 21 4.59 28.86 12.56
C GLU A 21 5.60 29.35 13.62
N VAL A 22 5.39 30.56 14.16
CA VAL A 22 6.31 31.27 15.06
C VAL A 22 6.74 30.37 16.23
N GLN A 23 7.87 29.69 16.08
CA GLN A 23 8.59 29.07 17.20
C GLN A 23 9.43 30.14 17.87
N ALA A 24 9.24 30.28 19.18
CA ALA A 24 9.99 31.20 20.02
C ALA A 24 11.51 30.96 19.88
N PRO A 25 12.35 32.01 19.97
CA PRO A 25 13.79 31.90 19.74
C PRO A 25 14.41 30.95 20.77
N VAL A 26 15.04 29.88 20.27
CA VAL A 26 15.82 28.94 21.09
C VAL A 26 17.14 29.60 21.45
N THR A 27 17.12 30.44 22.48
CA THR A 27 18.34 30.81 23.19
C THR A 27 18.89 29.56 23.87
N THR A 28 20.13 29.19 23.58
CA THR A 28 20.94 28.23 24.35
C THR A 28 21.31 28.86 25.70
N ALA A 29 20.31 29.09 26.53
CA ALA A 29 20.46 29.28 27.97
C ALA A 29 20.11 27.94 28.61
N LEU A 30 21.03 27.36 29.37
CA LEU A 30 20.71 26.20 30.21
C LEU A 30 19.51 26.55 31.09
N ALA A 31 18.37 25.90 30.85
CA ALA A 31 17.25 25.96 31.78
C ALA A 31 17.74 25.53 33.17
N PRO A 32 17.22 26.11 34.28
CA PRO A 32 17.59 25.66 35.61
C PRO A 32 17.27 24.16 35.70
N ALA A 33 18.31 23.34 35.92
CA ALA A 33 18.15 21.91 36.08
C ALA A 33 17.19 21.68 37.24
N VAL A 34 16.01 21.15 36.95
CA VAL A 34 15.07 20.69 37.98
C VAL A 34 15.80 19.58 38.73
N VAL A 35 16.15 19.83 39.98
CA VAL A 35 16.85 18.84 40.82
C VAL A 35 15.83 17.78 41.22
N ILE A 36 15.84 16.67 40.49
CA ILE A 36 15.03 15.49 40.80
C ILE A 36 15.69 14.77 41.98
N PRO A 37 15.00 14.58 43.12
CA PRO A 37 15.59 13.87 44.25
C PRO A 37 15.93 12.42 43.86
N PRO A 38 17.02 11.83 44.38
CA PRO A 38 17.39 10.46 44.10
C PRO A 38 16.39 9.48 44.72
N TYR A 39 16.44 8.22 44.27
CA TYR A 39 15.61 7.14 44.79
C TYR A 39 15.71 7.04 46.32
N GLY A 40 14.58 6.88 47.00
CA GLY A 40 14.51 6.84 48.47
C GLY A 40 14.45 8.21 49.18
N GLN A 41 14.69 9.33 48.49
CA GLN A 41 14.58 10.70 49.04
C GLN A 41 13.36 11.47 48.50
N ARG A 42 12.41 10.76 47.87
CA ARG A 42 11.22 11.35 47.22
C ARG A 42 9.98 11.45 48.12
N ASN A 43 10.13 11.25 49.42
CA ASN A 43 9.03 11.30 50.37
C ASN A 43 8.43 12.72 50.43
N GLY A 44 7.15 12.85 50.07
CA GLY A 44 6.44 14.12 50.02
C GLY A 44 6.66 14.93 48.73
N TRP A 45 7.54 14.48 47.83
CA TRP A 45 7.74 15.09 46.53
C TRP A 45 6.69 14.58 45.53
N ARG A 46 6.09 15.50 44.75
CA ARG A 46 4.98 15.20 43.85
C ARG A 46 5.32 15.69 42.43
N PRO A 47 5.70 14.79 41.52
CA PRO A 47 5.96 15.16 40.13
C PRO A 47 4.64 15.54 39.44
N SER A 48 4.61 16.68 38.77
CA SER A 48 3.41 17.17 38.05
C SER A 48 3.72 17.69 36.65
N LYS A 49 4.90 18.26 36.42
CA LYS A 49 5.32 18.78 35.11
C LYS A 49 6.13 17.72 34.38
N GLN A 50 6.16 17.80 33.04
CA GLN A 50 6.97 16.88 32.23
C GLN A 50 8.47 16.96 32.59
N ALA A 51 8.95 18.14 33.00
CA ALA A 51 10.31 18.36 33.45
C ALA A 51 10.68 17.62 34.76
N ASP A 52 9.68 17.26 35.59
CA ASP A 52 9.93 16.54 36.85
C ASP A 52 10.31 15.08 36.62
N PHE A 53 10.15 14.56 35.39
CA PHE A 53 10.50 13.19 35.01
C PHE A 53 11.88 13.08 34.33
N GLY A 54 12.57 14.20 34.04
CA GLY A 54 13.88 14.18 33.38
C GLY A 54 13.83 13.50 32.01
N ASP A 55 14.54 12.38 31.85
CA ASP A 55 14.55 11.53 30.64
C ASP A 55 13.31 10.61 30.54
N GLY A 56 12.35 10.79 31.44
CA GLY A 56 11.12 10.01 31.51
C GLY A 56 11.10 9.00 32.66
N GLY A 57 10.05 8.18 32.67
CA GLY A 57 9.79 7.21 33.73
C GLY A 57 8.94 7.78 34.88
N ALA A 58 8.02 6.96 35.38
CA ALA A 58 7.18 7.29 36.53
C ALA A 58 7.79 6.71 37.81
N TYR A 59 7.65 7.41 38.92
CA TYR A 59 8.19 7.00 40.23
C TYR A 59 7.13 6.21 41.01
N PRO A 60 7.28 4.88 41.17
CA PRO A 60 6.27 4.05 41.85
C PRO A 60 6.14 4.35 43.35
N GLU A 61 7.18 4.94 43.95
CA GLU A 61 7.21 5.36 45.36
C GLU A 61 6.37 6.63 45.63
N CYS A 62 6.05 7.39 44.58
CA CYS A 62 5.17 8.56 44.67
C CYS A 62 3.72 8.14 44.35
N HIS A 63 2.86 8.05 45.36
CA HIS A 63 1.44 7.67 45.22
C HIS A 63 0.56 8.77 44.60
N VAL A 64 0.93 9.23 43.41
CA VAL A 64 0.21 10.20 42.58
C VAL A 64 0.16 9.66 41.15
N ALA A 65 -0.94 9.91 40.44
CA ALA A 65 -1.05 9.56 39.04
C ALA A 65 -0.04 10.38 38.22
N GLN A 66 0.92 9.67 37.62
CA GLN A 66 2.02 10.24 36.86
C GLN A 66 1.87 9.85 35.40
N TYR A 67 2.11 10.81 34.51
CA TYR A 67 1.93 10.64 33.07
C TYR A 67 3.15 11.18 32.30
N PRO A 68 4.34 10.56 32.40
CA PRO A 68 5.48 10.94 31.57
C PRO A 68 5.10 10.80 30.09
N LEU A 69 5.41 11.82 29.26
CA LEU A 69 5.06 11.88 27.83
C LEU A 69 3.55 11.72 27.57
N ASP A 70 2.71 12.13 28.53
CA ASP A 70 1.25 11.98 28.49
C ASP A 70 0.73 10.53 28.33
N LEU A 71 1.61 9.54 28.53
CA LEU A 71 1.26 8.12 28.47
C LEU A 71 0.27 7.77 29.57
N GLY A 72 -0.80 7.04 29.24
CA GLY A 72 -1.83 6.61 30.19
C GLY A 72 -2.94 7.64 30.46
N LYS A 73 -2.84 8.86 29.91
CA LYS A 73 -3.99 9.79 29.88
C LYS A 73 -5.04 9.26 28.92
N LYS A 74 -6.31 9.32 29.33
CA LYS A 74 -7.44 9.04 28.42
C LYS A 74 -7.46 10.13 27.35
N LYS A 75 -7.34 9.74 26.08
CA LYS A 75 -7.50 10.66 24.95
C LYS A 75 -8.95 11.16 24.91
N ALA A 76 -9.13 12.47 24.73
CA ALA A 76 -10.43 13.13 24.82
C ALA A 76 -11.44 12.67 23.75
N ASN A 77 -10.96 12.22 22.58
CA ASN A 77 -11.80 11.66 21.52
C ASN A 77 -11.15 10.41 20.91
N PRO A 78 -11.93 9.36 20.59
CA PRO A 78 -11.46 8.28 19.74
C PRO A 78 -11.22 8.84 18.33
N GLY A 79 -9.96 9.09 17.97
CA GLY A 79 -9.59 9.53 16.62
C GLY A 79 -9.59 8.37 15.63
N ASN A 80 -9.96 8.62 14.38
CA ASN A 80 -9.85 7.67 13.26
C ASN A 80 -8.42 7.62 12.67
N THR A 81 -7.40 7.73 13.53
CA THR A 81 -5.99 7.78 13.11
C THR A 81 -5.32 6.45 13.38
N LEU A 82 -4.59 5.93 12.38
CA LEU A 82 -3.75 4.77 12.58
C LEU A 82 -2.64 5.11 13.58
N ALA A 83 -2.37 4.22 14.53
CA ALA A 83 -1.30 4.42 15.49
C ALA A 83 0.05 4.52 14.77
N LEU A 84 0.86 5.51 15.14
CA LEU A 84 2.22 5.66 14.62
C LEU A 84 3.05 4.47 15.12
N GLN A 85 3.50 3.63 14.20
CA GLN A 85 4.36 2.49 14.49
C GLN A 85 5.82 2.86 14.24
N VAL A 86 6.73 2.23 14.98
CA VAL A 86 8.18 2.39 14.86
C VAL A 86 8.77 1.00 14.61
N ASP A 87 9.82 0.91 13.80
CA ASP A 87 10.56 -0.33 13.56
C ASP A 87 11.55 -0.63 14.71
N ALA A 88 12.32 -1.72 14.59
CA ALA A 88 13.29 -2.10 15.61
C ALA A 88 14.48 -1.13 15.66
N GLU A 89 14.74 -0.43 14.56
CA GLU A 89 15.81 0.54 14.37
C GLU A 89 15.44 1.95 14.86
N GLY A 90 14.17 2.21 15.20
CA GLY A 90 13.69 3.50 15.69
C GLY A 90 13.14 4.43 14.61
N ASN A 91 13.03 3.98 13.36
CA ASN A 91 12.40 4.74 12.29
C ASN A 91 10.88 4.60 12.30
N VAL A 92 10.21 5.68 11.93
CA VAL A 92 8.75 5.71 11.81
C VAL A 92 8.28 4.86 10.61
N ARG A 93 7.39 3.90 10.87
CA ARG A 93 6.84 2.99 9.86
C ARG A 93 5.68 3.63 9.09
N TYR A 94 6.01 4.45 8.11
CA TYR A 94 5.02 4.99 7.17
C TYR A 94 4.41 3.92 6.26
N ASP A 95 5.06 2.78 6.09
CA ASP A 95 4.58 1.66 5.28
C ASP A 95 3.24 1.09 5.77
N ALA A 96 2.90 1.28 7.05
CA ALA A 96 1.61 0.84 7.60
C ALA A 96 0.42 1.45 6.83
N ILE A 97 0.61 2.62 6.21
CA ILE A 97 -0.36 3.26 5.31
C ILE A 97 -0.50 2.45 4.01
N ALA A 98 0.62 2.03 3.40
CA ALA A 98 0.61 1.25 2.16
C ALA A 98 0.07 -0.17 2.36
N HIS A 99 0.25 -0.75 3.55
CA HIS A 99 -0.30 -2.06 3.91
C HIS A 99 -1.79 -2.03 4.29
N GLN A 100 -2.40 -0.84 4.41
CA GLN A 100 -3.80 -0.72 4.81
C GLN A 100 -4.74 -1.45 3.83
N GLY A 101 -5.60 -2.32 4.35
CA GLY A 101 -6.55 -3.10 3.55
C GLY A 101 -5.95 -4.33 2.87
N HIS A 102 -4.65 -4.57 3.02
CA HIS A 102 -4.02 -5.85 2.71
C HIS A 102 -3.98 -6.76 3.94
N ARG A 103 -3.71 -8.05 3.71
CA ARG A 103 -3.41 -9.00 4.78
C ARG A 103 -1.97 -8.80 5.25
N ASP A 104 -1.68 -9.16 6.49
CA ASP A 104 -0.34 -9.01 7.10
C ASP A 104 0.74 -9.85 6.38
N ASP A 105 0.34 -10.92 5.69
CA ASP A 105 1.24 -11.79 4.90
C ASP A 105 1.59 -11.21 3.52
N ARG A 106 0.86 -10.18 3.06
CA ARG A 106 1.07 -9.56 1.75
C ARG A 106 2.30 -8.66 1.81
N ARG A 107 3.36 -9.05 1.10
CA ARG A 107 4.53 -8.19 0.90
C ARG A 107 4.17 -7.03 -0.04
N VAL A 108 4.39 -5.79 0.41
CA VAL A 108 4.20 -4.55 -0.37
C VAL A 108 5.51 -3.77 -0.34
N GLN A 109 6.07 -3.47 -1.51
CA GLN A 109 7.25 -2.62 -1.59
C GLN A 109 6.84 -1.14 -1.39
N SER A 110 7.48 -0.48 -0.45
CA SER A 110 7.12 0.89 -0.03
C SER A 110 8.33 1.75 0.32
N GLN A 111 9.45 1.12 0.66
CA GLN A 111 10.64 1.80 1.14
C GLN A 111 11.67 2.02 0.03
N PHE A 112 12.55 3.01 0.21
CA PHE A 112 13.62 3.28 -0.76
C PHE A 112 14.59 2.11 -0.93
N LYS A 113 14.80 1.32 0.13
CA LYS A 113 15.62 0.09 0.08
C LYS A 113 15.14 -0.93 -0.94
N ASP A 114 13.88 -0.87 -1.36
CA ASP A 114 13.32 -1.74 -2.39
C ASP A 114 13.68 -1.26 -3.83
N LEU A 115 14.16 -0.03 -4.01
CA LEU A 115 14.74 0.45 -5.27
C LEU A 115 16.22 0.11 -5.40
N VAL A 116 16.90 -0.14 -4.28
CA VAL A 116 18.33 -0.44 -4.27
C VAL A 116 18.54 -1.87 -4.80
N PRO A 117 19.48 -2.08 -5.75
CA PRO A 117 19.79 -3.43 -6.24
C PRO A 117 20.14 -4.38 -5.09
N ILE A 118 19.71 -5.64 -5.19
CA ILE A 118 19.90 -6.68 -4.16
C ILE A 118 21.37 -6.81 -3.74
N ALA A 119 22.30 -6.67 -4.69
CA ALA A 119 23.74 -6.74 -4.44
C ALA A 119 24.26 -5.66 -3.45
N HIS A 120 23.58 -4.52 -3.35
CA HIS A 120 23.97 -3.40 -2.48
C HIS A 120 23.05 -3.25 -1.26
N ARG A 121 22.11 -4.18 -1.06
CA ARG A 121 21.17 -4.12 0.05
C ARG A 121 21.80 -4.67 1.34
N SER A 122 21.68 -3.91 2.43
CA SER A 122 22.20 -4.26 3.75
C SER A 122 21.34 -5.28 4.51
N ASP A 123 20.05 -5.37 4.21
CA ASP A 123 19.11 -6.17 5.00
C ASP A 123 19.14 -7.67 4.69
N LEU A 124 19.68 -8.05 3.53
CA LEU A 124 19.63 -9.44 3.04
C LEU A 124 20.88 -10.20 3.47
N THR A 125 20.67 -11.43 3.91
CA THR A 125 21.75 -12.37 4.19
C THR A 125 22.40 -12.85 2.89
N ASP A 126 23.62 -13.38 2.97
CA ASP A 126 24.29 -13.93 1.78
C ASP A 126 23.54 -15.12 1.18
N GLU A 127 22.79 -15.87 1.99
CA GLU A 127 21.89 -16.95 1.55
C GLU A 127 20.73 -16.41 0.71
N ASP A 128 20.08 -15.31 1.16
CA ASP A 128 19.00 -14.66 0.39
C ASP A 128 19.49 -14.13 -0.97
N ARG A 129 20.77 -13.80 -1.08
CA ARG A 129 21.40 -13.33 -2.33
C ARG A 129 21.70 -14.45 -3.31
N GLN A 130 21.88 -15.69 -2.84
CA GLN A 130 22.19 -16.84 -3.69
C GLN A 130 21.00 -17.28 -4.55
N MET A 131 19.78 -16.85 -4.21
CA MET A 131 18.55 -17.09 -5.00
C MET A 131 18.39 -18.54 -5.44
N GLU A 132 18.71 -19.48 -4.55
CA GLU A 132 18.61 -20.91 -4.84
C GLU A 132 17.15 -21.34 -4.99
N ARG A 133 16.93 -22.30 -5.88
CA ARG A 133 15.61 -22.88 -6.04
C ARG A 133 15.32 -23.77 -4.82
N PRO A 134 14.09 -23.75 -4.27
CA PRO A 134 13.70 -24.67 -3.20
C PRO A 134 13.94 -26.14 -3.57
N SER A 135 14.03 -26.99 -2.54
CA SER A 135 14.31 -28.41 -2.72
C SER A 135 13.23 -29.11 -3.55
N GLU A 136 13.58 -30.18 -4.25
CA GLU A 136 12.64 -30.91 -5.10
C GLU A 136 11.47 -31.50 -4.30
N GLU A 137 11.70 -31.88 -3.04
CA GLU A 137 10.66 -32.36 -2.12
C GLU A 137 9.63 -31.27 -1.80
N GLU A 138 10.07 -30.04 -1.53
CA GLU A 138 9.16 -28.91 -1.26
C GLU A 138 8.37 -28.49 -2.51
N VAL A 139 9.00 -28.56 -3.69
CA VAL A 139 8.35 -28.33 -4.97
C VAL A 139 7.26 -29.37 -5.19
N GLN A 140 7.56 -30.66 -4.98
CA GLN A 140 6.59 -31.75 -5.12
C GLN A 140 5.45 -31.62 -4.11
N ALA A 141 5.74 -31.34 -2.84
CA ALA A 141 4.73 -31.12 -1.80
C ALA A 141 3.82 -29.93 -2.13
N THR A 142 4.37 -28.86 -2.69
CA THR A 142 3.59 -27.70 -3.15
C THR A 142 2.77 -28.03 -4.39
N ALA A 143 3.31 -28.81 -5.32
CA ALA A 143 2.59 -29.29 -6.51
C ALA A 143 1.39 -30.16 -6.11
N ASP A 144 1.56 -31.09 -5.17
CA ASP A 144 0.48 -31.95 -4.72
C ASP A 144 -0.59 -31.17 -3.93
N ARG A 145 -0.17 -30.22 -3.08
CA ARG A 145 -1.10 -29.31 -2.37
C ARG A 145 -1.91 -28.46 -3.33
N THR A 146 -1.28 -27.89 -4.36
CA THR A 146 -1.95 -27.05 -5.36
C THR A 146 -2.83 -27.88 -6.28
N ARG A 147 -2.40 -29.07 -6.71
CA ARG A 147 -3.23 -30.03 -7.47
C ARG A 147 -4.51 -30.38 -6.70
N ALA A 148 -4.40 -30.79 -5.45
CA ALA A 148 -5.56 -31.14 -4.63
C ALA A 148 -6.52 -29.96 -4.40
N ALA A 149 -5.99 -28.74 -4.28
CA ALA A 149 -6.82 -27.54 -4.17
C ALA A 149 -7.57 -27.21 -5.47
N LEU A 150 -6.89 -27.33 -6.62
CA LEU A 150 -7.49 -27.11 -7.93
C LEU A 150 -8.53 -28.18 -8.27
N GLU A 151 -8.27 -29.44 -7.95
CA GLU A 151 -9.24 -30.54 -8.11
C GLU A 151 -10.52 -30.27 -7.31
N LYS A 152 -10.43 -29.76 -6.08
CA LYS A 152 -11.61 -29.36 -5.29
C LYS A 152 -12.44 -28.27 -5.96
N LEU A 153 -11.78 -27.27 -6.56
CA LEU A 153 -12.47 -26.20 -7.28
C LEU A 153 -13.10 -26.69 -8.59
N VAL A 154 -12.39 -27.55 -9.33
CA VAL A 154 -12.84 -28.11 -10.61
C VAL A 154 -14.01 -29.06 -10.39
N THR A 155 -13.95 -29.95 -9.39
CA THR A 155 -15.06 -30.84 -9.04
C THR A 155 -16.32 -30.07 -8.65
N GLY A 156 -16.19 -28.94 -7.93
CA GLY A 156 -17.31 -28.04 -7.66
C GLY A 156 -17.94 -27.46 -8.94
N LYS A 157 -17.12 -27.03 -9.90
CA LYS A 157 -17.61 -26.54 -11.21
C LYS A 157 -18.27 -27.63 -12.05
N ILE A 158 -17.71 -28.84 -12.06
CA ILE A 158 -18.27 -30.00 -12.78
C ILE A 158 -19.64 -30.37 -12.20
N LYS A 159 -19.79 -30.42 -10.87
CA LYS A 159 -21.07 -30.70 -10.21
C LYS A 159 -22.15 -29.68 -10.56
N ALA A 160 -21.82 -28.39 -10.58
CA ALA A 160 -22.75 -27.35 -10.97
C ALA A 160 -23.20 -27.44 -12.45
N ALA A 161 -22.33 -27.95 -13.33
CA ALA A 161 -22.65 -28.17 -14.74
C ALA A 161 -23.50 -29.42 -15.00
N GLN A 162 -23.55 -30.37 -14.05
CA GLN A 162 -24.31 -31.62 -14.16
C GLN A 162 -25.42 -31.71 -13.09
N PRO A 163 -26.53 -30.95 -13.23
CA PRO A 163 -27.57 -30.84 -12.21
C PRO A 163 -28.42 -32.11 -12.01
N LYS A 164 -28.34 -33.07 -12.95
CA LYS A 164 -29.13 -34.33 -12.89
C LYS A 164 -28.54 -35.37 -11.94
N ASN A 165 -27.32 -35.16 -11.44
CA ASN A 165 -26.68 -36.11 -10.54
C ASN A 165 -27.10 -35.78 -9.10
N VAL A 166 -28.19 -36.40 -8.64
CA VAL A 166 -28.67 -36.29 -7.26
C VAL A 166 -27.70 -37.11 -6.39
N PRO A 167 -26.88 -36.49 -5.53
CA PRO A 167 -26.11 -37.27 -4.57
C PRO A 167 -27.08 -37.90 -3.57
N ASP A 168 -26.86 -39.16 -3.20
CA ASP A 168 -27.52 -39.79 -2.05
C ASP A 168 -27.14 -38.99 -0.79
N SER A 169 -27.96 -38.01 -0.42
CA SER A 169 -27.83 -37.23 0.80
C SER A 169 -28.38 -38.04 1.97
N THR A 170 -27.80 -39.22 2.20
CA THR A 170 -28.09 -40.01 3.39
C THR A 170 -27.52 -39.30 4.62
N GLY A 171 -28.32 -38.40 5.21
CA GLY A 171 -28.35 -38.07 6.63
C GLY A 171 -27.01 -37.81 7.34
N LYS A 172 -26.02 -37.21 6.67
CA LYS A 172 -24.72 -36.91 7.29
C LYS A 172 -24.92 -35.94 8.45
N SER A 173 -24.91 -36.48 9.67
CA SER A 173 -25.02 -35.70 10.89
C SER A 173 -23.65 -35.51 11.52
N SER A 174 -23.29 -34.27 11.83
CA SER A 174 -22.05 -33.94 12.54
C SER A 174 -22.36 -33.34 13.91
N PHE A 175 -21.56 -33.66 14.91
CA PHE A 175 -21.66 -33.07 16.25
C PHE A 175 -20.56 -32.02 16.41
N VAL A 176 -20.96 -30.77 16.63
CA VAL A 176 -20.05 -29.64 16.84
C VAL A 176 -20.13 -29.18 18.28
N ARG A 177 -18.97 -29.05 18.93
CA ARG A 177 -18.87 -28.45 20.27
C ARG A 177 -18.74 -26.94 20.13
N TYR A 178 -19.72 -26.21 20.66
CA TYR A 178 -19.77 -24.76 20.64
C TYR A 178 -19.58 -24.19 22.04
N THR A 179 -18.64 -23.26 22.17
CA THR A 179 -18.42 -22.48 23.39
C THR A 179 -18.93 -21.06 23.14
N PRO A 180 -20.03 -20.64 23.77
CA PRO A 180 -20.56 -19.29 23.59
C PRO A 180 -19.57 -18.22 24.09
N SER A 181 -19.41 -17.13 23.33
CA SER A 181 -18.62 -15.96 23.75
C SER A 181 -19.30 -15.18 24.88
N GLN A 182 -20.63 -15.18 24.92
CA GLN A 182 -21.43 -14.56 25.96
C GLN A 182 -21.81 -15.60 27.01
N GLN A 183 -21.17 -15.53 28.19
CA GLN A 183 -21.33 -16.50 29.28
C GLN A 183 -22.40 -16.10 30.33
N ASN A 184 -23.16 -15.02 30.09
CA ASN A 184 -24.13 -14.48 31.06
C ASN A 184 -25.45 -15.28 31.18
N GLY A 185 -25.60 -16.40 30.47
CA GLY A 185 -26.84 -17.18 30.48
C GLY A 185 -26.59 -18.67 30.72
N SER A 186 -27.28 -19.22 31.73
CA SER A 186 -27.34 -20.63 32.19
C SER A 186 -26.00 -21.38 32.21
N GLY A 187 -25.58 -21.87 33.39
CA GLY A 187 -24.24 -22.36 33.75
C GLY A 187 -23.65 -23.56 32.99
N MET A 188 -24.00 -23.75 31.72
CA MET A 188 -23.37 -24.69 30.80
C MET A 188 -22.39 -23.94 29.89
N ASN A 189 -21.11 -24.12 30.19
CA ASN A 189 -20.00 -23.44 29.50
C ASN A 189 -19.85 -23.85 28.02
N GLN A 190 -20.41 -25.00 27.63
CA GLN A 190 -20.29 -25.58 26.29
C GLN A 190 -21.59 -26.27 25.87
N ARG A 191 -21.90 -26.21 24.58
CA ARG A 191 -23.08 -26.85 23.97
C ARG A 191 -22.62 -27.81 22.87
N ILE A 192 -23.23 -29.00 22.79
CA ILE A 192 -22.99 -29.94 21.69
C ILE A 192 -24.17 -29.83 20.74
N ILE A 193 -23.91 -29.41 19.50
CA ILE A 193 -24.92 -29.17 18.46
C ILE A 193 -24.82 -30.27 17.42
N LYS A 194 -25.92 -30.97 17.17
CA LYS A 194 -26.04 -31.90 16.05
C LYS A 194 -26.50 -31.13 14.81
N ILE A 195 -25.66 -31.07 13.79
CA ILE A 195 -25.97 -30.46 12.49
C ILE A 195 -26.29 -31.58 11.52
N THR A 196 -27.50 -31.55 10.94
CA THR A 196 -27.98 -32.50 9.93
C THR A 196 -28.29 -31.76 8.64
N GLU A 197 -27.78 -32.26 7.52
CA GLU A 197 -28.14 -31.77 6.17
C GLU A 197 -29.62 -32.07 5.89
N VAL A 198 -30.35 -31.05 5.43
CA VAL A 198 -31.76 -31.20 5.03
C VAL A 198 -31.79 -31.76 3.62
N VAL A 199 -32.60 -32.80 3.40
CA VAL A 199 -32.78 -33.40 2.07
C VAL A 199 -33.52 -32.41 1.17
N GLU A 200 -32.88 -32.00 0.07
CA GLU A 200 -33.44 -31.10 -0.94
C GLU A 200 -34.28 -31.89 -1.97
N ASP A 201 -35.37 -31.29 -2.46
CA ASP A 201 -36.22 -31.91 -3.49
C ASP A 201 -35.52 -31.86 -4.86
N PRO A 202 -35.28 -33.02 -5.51
CA PRO A 202 -34.61 -33.06 -6.81
C PRO A 202 -35.37 -32.37 -7.95
N MET A 203 -36.67 -32.07 -7.77
CA MET A 203 -37.51 -31.37 -8.74
C MET A 203 -37.72 -29.89 -8.42
N GLU A 204 -37.16 -29.39 -7.31
CA GLU A 204 -37.26 -27.98 -6.96
C GLU A 204 -36.42 -27.13 -7.93
N PRO A 205 -37.01 -26.12 -8.61
CA PRO A 205 -36.25 -25.23 -9.48
C PRO A 205 -35.35 -24.27 -8.67
N PRO A 206 -34.32 -23.65 -9.28
CA PRO A 206 -33.46 -22.69 -8.58
C PRO A 206 -34.23 -21.54 -7.92
N ARG A 207 -34.06 -21.38 -6.60
CA ARG A 207 -34.83 -20.43 -5.77
C ARG A 207 -34.53 -18.95 -6.04
N PHE A 208 -33.35 -18.61 -6.54
CA PHE A 208 -32.87 -17.22 -6.66
C PHE A 208 -32.51 -16.82 -8.10
N LYS A 209 -32.75 -15.54 -8.43
CA LYS A 209 -32.39 -14.94 -9.72
C LYS A 209 -30.96 -14.38 -9.69
N HIS A 210 -30.27 -14.39 -10.84
CA HIS A 210 -28.95 -13.79 -10.98
C HIS A 210 -29.04 -12.25 -10.98
N LYS A 211 -28.37 -11.59 -10.01
CA LYS A 211 -28.27 -10.13 -9.93
C LYS A 211 -26.89 -9.66 -10.39
N LYS A 212 -26.83 -8.71 -11.33
CA LYS A 212 -25.58 -8.05 -11.72
C LYS A 212 -25.25 -6.93 -10.72
N ILE A 213 -24.11 -7.04 -10.07
CA ILE A 213 -23.59 -6.06 -9.11
C ILE A 213 -22.37 -5.39 -9.77
N PRO A 214 -22.17 -4.06 -9.63
CA PRO A 214 -20.94 -3.44 -10.07
C PRO A 214 -19.74 -4.10 -9.39
N ARG A 215 -18.58 -4.09 -10.06
CA ARG A 215 -17.37 -4.60 -9.44
C ARG A 215 -17.06 -3.78 -8.18
N GLY A 216 -16.70 -4.48 -7.11
CA GLY A 216 -16.23 -3.82 -5.88
C GLY A 216 -14.96 -3.00 -6.15
N PRO A 217 -14.54 -2.16 -5.18
CA PRO A 217 -13.29 -1.44 -5.29
C PRO A 217 -12.13 -2.42 -5.50
N PRO A 218 -11.10 -2.04 -6.28
CA PRO A 218 -9.90 -2.85 -6.39
C PRO A 218 -9.18 -2.92 -5.04
N SER A 219 -8.19 -3.81 -4.94
CA SER A 219 -7.24 -3.74 -3.83
C SER A 219 -6.57 -2.36 -3.78
N PRO A 220 -6.15 -1.88 -2.61
CA PRO A 220 -5.45 -0.60 -2.49
C PRO A 220 -4.27 -0.55 -3.47
N PRO A 221 -4.03 0.60 -4.12
CA PRO A 221 -2.97 0.72 -5.10
C PRO A 221 -1.60 0.57 -4.41
N PRO A 222 -0.68 -0.23 -4.98
CA PRO A 222 0.66 -0.33 -4.42
C PRO A 222 1.45 0.98 -4.64
N PRO A 223 2.43 1.29 -3.78
CA PRO A 223 3.34 2.40 -3.99
C PRO A 223 4.08 2.29 -5.33
N ILE A 224 4.23 3.42 -6.02
CA ILE A 224 4.90 3.46 -7.32
C ILE A 224 6.37 3.82 -7.11
N LEU A 225 7.24 2.82 -7.19
CA LEU A 225 8.68 2.97 -7.03
C LEU A 225 9.34 3.25 -8.39
N ARG A 226 9.56 4.53 -8.70
CA ARG A 226 10.22 4.98 -9.93
C ARG A 226 11.59 5.58 -9.61
N SER A 227 12.47 5.56 -10.61
CA SER A 227 13.63 6.43 -10.58
C SER A 227 13.19 7.91 -10.57
N PRO A 228 14.05 8.82 -10.07
CA PRO A 228 13.76 10.25 -10.12
C PRO A 228 13.39 10.70 -11.54
N PRO A 229 12.37 11.56 -11.69
CA PRO A 229 11.89 11.98 -13.00
C PRO A 229 13.00 12.68 -13.77
N ARG A 230 13.26 12.22 -15.00
CA ARG A 230 14.21 12.89 -15.90
C ARG A 230 13.60 14.21 -16.35
N LYS A 231 14.41 15.28 -16.34
CA LYS A 231 13.96 16.60 -16.80
C LYS A 231 13.80 16.56 -18.32
N ALA A 232 12.56 16.72 -18.79
CA ALA A 232 12.28 16.85 -20.22
C ALA A 232 12.78 18.20 -20.73
N THR A 233 13.39 18.21 -21.92
CA THR A 233 13.78 19.45 -22.58
C THR A 233 12.63 20.01 -23.43
N ALA A 234 12.55 21.33 -23.59
CA ALA A 234 11.52 21.94 -24.44
C ALA A 234 11.63 21.50 -25.91
N ALA A 235 12.84 21.18 -26.37
CA ALA A 235 13.10 20.64 -27.70
C ALA A 235 12.48 19.24 -27.86
N GLU A 236 12.73 18.34 -26.90
CA GLU A 236 12.14 16.99 -26.87
C GLU A 236 10.61 17.07 -26.85
N GLN A 237 10.04 17.92 -26.00
CA GLN A 237 8.58 18.09 -25.94
C GLN A 237 7.99 18.55 -27.28
N LYS A 238 8.67 19.44 -28.00
CA LYS A 238 8.24 19.93 -29.32
C LYS A 238 8.36 18.85 -30.40
N GLU A 239 9.40 18.04 -30.35
CA GLU A 239 9.60 16.92 -31.27
C GLU A 239 8.49 15.85 -31.11
N TRP A 240 8.07 15.60 -29.88
CA TRP A 240 6.95 14.70 -29.57
C TRP A 240 5.57 15.34 -29.69
N MET A 241 5.45 16.57 -30.20
CA MET A 241 4.17 17.22 -30.45
C MET A 241 3.52 16.61 -31.70
N ILE A 242 2.60 15.67 -31.50
CA ILE A 242 1.90 14.99 -32.59
C ILE A 242 0.86 15.93 -33.23
N PRO A 243 0.95 16.22 -34.54
CA PRO A 243 -0.05 17.05 -35.22
C PRO A 243 -1.45 16.40 -35.22
N PRO A 244 -2.53 17.18 -35.21
CA PRO A 244 -3.88 16.65 -35.27
C PRO A 244 -4.12 15.89 -36.59
N CYS A 245 -4.74 14.72 -36.50
CA CYS A 245 -5.05 13.90 -37.66
C CYS A 245 -6.24 14.50 -38.44
N ILE A 246 -5.99 15.01 -39.65
CA ILE A 246 -7.03 15.45 -40.57
C ILE A 246 -7.20 14.37 -41.63
N SER A 247 -8.34 13.68 -41.60
CA SER A 247 -8.60 12.57 -42.52
C SER A 247 -9.39 13.02 -43.75
N ASN A 248 -9.05 12.48 -44.93
CA ASN A 248 -9.75 12.76 -46.19
C ASN A 248 -11.10 12.01 -46.32
N TRP A 249 -11.36 11.04 -45.44
CA TRP A 249 -12.54 10.16 -45.52
C TRP A 249 -13.55 10.39 -44.41
N LYS A 250 -13.09 10.70 -43.19
CA LYS A 250 -13.93 10.69 -41.99
C LYS A 250 -13.82 11.99 -41.20
N ASN A 251 -14.95 12.67 -41.03
CA ASN A 251 -15.10 13.83 -40.17
C ASN A 251 -16.30 13.63 -39.24
N ASN A 252 -16.12 12.83 -38.20
CA ASN A 252 -17.20 12.43 -37.28
C ASN A 252 -17.91 13.61 -36.62
N LYS A 253 -17.18 14.68 -36.30
CA LYS A 253 -17.70 15.85 -35.59
C LYS A 253 -18.13 16.97 -36.54
N GLY A 254 -18.03 16.77 -37.87
CA GLY A 254 -18.48 17.74 -38.86
C GLY A 254 -17.73 19.07 -38.84
N PHE A 255 -16.48 19.12 -38.37
CA PHE A 255 -15.73 20.38 -38.30
C PHE A 255 -15.51 20.98 -39.70
N THR A 256 -15.70 22.29 -39.82
CA THR A 256 -15.33 23.05 -41.01
C THR A 256 -13.82 23.29 -40.98
N ILE A 257 -13.09 22.51 -41.77
CA ILE A 257 -11.63 22.58 -41.86
C ILE A 257 -11.28 23.35 -43.14
N PRO A 258 -10.46 24.42 -43.06
CA PRO A 258 -10.04 25.15 -44.25
C PRO A 258 -9.19 24.24 -45.17
N LEU A 259 -9.20 24.56 -46.47
CA LEU A 259 -8.63 23.69 -47.49
C LEU A 259 -7.12 23.49 -47.32
N ASP A 260 -6.39 24.52 -46.86
CA ASP A 260 -4.95 24.47 -46.58
C ASP A 260 -4.62 23.39 -45.54
N LYS A 261 -5.39 23.30 -44.45
CA LYS A 261 -5.17 22.30 -43.40
C LYS A 261 -5.64 20.90 -43.81
N ARG A 262 -6.65 20.79 -44.68
CA ARG A 262 -7.06 19.48 -45.26
C ARG A 262 -5.98 18.89 -46.15
N LEU A 263 -5.34 19.71 -46.96
CA LEU A 263 -4.29 19.28 -47.88
C LEU A 263 -2.92 19.20 -47.21
N ALA A 264 -2.75 19.79 -46.02
CA ALA A 264 -1.46 19.83 -45.32
C ALA A 264 -0.86 18.45 -44.98
N ALA A 265 -1.69 17.44 -44.76
CA ALA A 265 -1.25 16.07 -44.51
C ALA A 265 -1.00 15.26 -45.82
N ASP A 266 -1.30 15.84 -46.98
CA ASP A 266 -1.18 15.19 -48.28
C ASP A 266 0.24 15.35 -48.84
N GLY A 267 1.06 14.30 -48.70
CA GLY A 267 2.45 14.26 -49.18
C GLY A 267 2.61 14.23 -50.69
N ARG A 268 1.52 14.33 -51.49
CA ARG A 268 1.58 14.36 -52.96
C ARG A 268 2.45 15.51 -53.50
N GLY A 269 2.50 16.64 -52.80
CA GLY A 269 3.37 17.78 -53.17
C GLY A 269 4.86 17.56 -52.93
N LEU A 270 5.25 16.48 -52.23
CA LEU A 270 6.64 16.09 -51.98
C LEU A 270 7.14 15.02 -52.97
N GLN A 271 6.33 14.62 -53.95
CA GLN A 271 6.67 13.62 -54.96
C GLN A 271 7.19 14.29 -56.24
N ASP A 272 8.49 14.19 -56.51
CA ASP A 272 9.07 14.60 -57.81
C ASP A 272 8.85 13.51 -58.86
N VAL A 273 7.90 13.74 -59.78
CA VAL A 273 7.64 12.83 -60.90
C VAL A 273 8.65 13.10 -62.01
N ARG A 274 9.77 12.37 -62.01
CA ARG A 274 10.80 12.44 -63.06
C ARG A 274 10.45 11.54 -64.25
N THR A 275 9.92 12.13 -65.31
CA THR A 275 9.66 11.41 -66.56
C THR A 275 10.96 11.20 -67.35
N ARG A 276 11.28 9.95 -67.70
CA ARG A 276 12.34 9.61 -68.67
C ARG A 276 11.70 9.28 -70.01
N TYR A 277 11.79 10.19 -70.98
CA TYR A 277 11.38 9.91 -72.35
C TYR A 277 12.51 9.16 -73.07
N SER A 278 12.33 7.87 -73.34
CA SER A 278 13.15 7.14 -74.31
C SER A 278 12.60 7.39 -75.72
N HIS A 279 13.48 7.68 -76.68
CA HIS A 279 13.14 7.92 -78.09
C HIS A 279 12.71 6.62 -78.79
N THR A 280 11.55 6.08 -78.42
CA THR A 280 10.88 4.99 -79.14
C THR A 280 9.39 5.28 -79.16
N SER A 281 9.00 6.26 -79.96
CA SER A 281 7.66 6.33 -80.54
C SER A 281 7.82 6.25 -82.06
N ARG A 282 7.58 5.06 -82.61
CA ARG A 282 7.36 4.83 -84.03
C ARG A 282 6.24 3.80 -84.19
#